data_AF-A0AAV2MTA5-F1
#
_entry.id   AF-A0AAV2MTA5-F1
#
_cell.length_a   1.000
_cell.length_b   1.000
_cell.length_c   1.000
_cell.angle_alpha   90.00
_cell.angle_beta   90.00
_cell.angle_gamma   90.00
#
_symmetry.space_group_name_H-M   'P 1'
#
loop_
_entity.id
_entity.type
_entity.pdbx_description
1 polymer ?
#
loop_
_entity_poly.entity_id
_entity_poly.type
_entity_poly.pdbx_seq_one_letter_code
_entity_poly.pdbx_strand_id
1 'polypeptide(L)'
;MSPAGVGLESGLESGLESGLESGLESGLESGLESGLESGLESGLESGLESGLESGLESGLESGLESGLESGLESGLESGLESGLESGLESGLESGLESGPEYLFLDYDNGKSRLQKTQEEVDEVKVIMLDNLNKADERAGKLSDLEERADMMLLKSKAFEKTTVKVKQQKQWQNNKMKIIFIGVGIAVGAVIIGLIVYAIVESAQN
;
A
#
# COMPACT_ATOMS: atom_id res chain seq x y z
N MET A 1 -43.25 6.00 58.51
CA MET A 1 -42.12 5.21 57.98
C MET A 1 -40.94 5.40 58.93
N SER A 2 -40.25 4.31 59.32
CA SER A 2 -39.19 4.39 60.35
C SER A 2 -37.96 5.15 59.83
N PRO A 3 -37.33 6.00 60.66
CA PRO A 3 -36.17 6.81 60.25
C PRO A 3 -34.98 5.96 59.77
N ALA A 4 -34.90 4.70 60.21
CA ALA A 4 -33.91 3.72 59.74
C ALA A 4 -34.10 3.29 58.27
N GLY A 5 -35.34 3.30 57.74
CA GLY A 5 -35.61 2.95 56.33
C GLY A 5 -35.20 4.07 55.37
N VAL A 6 -35.47 5.33 55.75
CA VAL A 6 -35.14 6.52 54.96
C VAL A 6 -33.63 6.73 54.85
N GLY A 7 -32.88 6.44 55.92
CA GLY A 7 -31.41 6.48 55.90
C GLY A 7 -30.77 5.38 55.06
N LEU A 8 -31.42 4.22 54.96
CA LEU A 8 -30.92 3.11 54.14
C LEU A 8 -31.20 3.35 52.64
N GLU A 9 -32.39 3.84 52.29
CA GLU A 9 -32.73 4.21 50.90
C GLU A 9 -31.84 5.35 50.39
N SER A 10 -31.69 6.45 51.15
CA SER A 10 -30.84 7.57 50.75
C SER A 10 -29.35 7.20 50.69
N GLY A 11 -28.87 6.35 51.59
CA GLY A 11 -27.49 5.86 51.56
C GLY A 11 -27.22 4.93 50.37
N LEU A 12 -28.20 4.09 50.00
CA LEU A 12 -28.07 3.20 48.86
C LEU A 12 -28.17 3.98 47.54
N GLU A 13 -29.09 4.93 47.43
CA GLU A 13 -29.30 5.75 46.24
C GLU A 13 -28.09 6.64 45.97
N SER A 14 -27.60 7.38 46.97
CA SER A 14 -26.40 8.22 46.83
C SER A 14 -25.12 7.41 46.58
N GLY A 15 -24.97 6.25 47.23
CA GLY A 15 -23.82 5.36 47.03
C GLY A 15 -23.81 4.71 45.65
N LEU A 16 -24.99 4.34 45.12
CA LEU A 16 -25.10 3.76 43.79
C LEU A 16 -24.91 4.82 42.71
N GLU A 17 -25.52 6.00 42.86
CA GLU A 17 -25.43 7.09 41.89
C GLU A 17 -23.99 7.62 41.79
N SER A 18 -23.38 7.98 42.92
CA SER A 18 -21.97 8.44 42.93
C SER A 18 -20.98 7.36 42.48
N GLY A 19 -21.22 6.10 42.85
CA GLY A 19 -20.37 4.97 42.48
C GLY A 19 -20.48 4.62 40.99
N LEU A 20 -21.69 4.64 40.41
CA LEU A 20 -21.87 4.41 38.98
C LEU A 20 -21.35 5.57 38.16
N GLU A 21 -21.65 6.81 38.54
CA GLU A 21 -21.30 7.99 37.78
C GLU A 21 -19.79 8.16 37.74
N SER A 22 -19.12 8.17 38.91
CA SER A 22 -17.66 8.26 38.95
C SER A 22 -16.97 7.04 38.36
N GLY A 23 -17.51 5.84 38.55
CA GLY A 23 -16.93 4.59 38.04
C GLY A 23 -17.04 4.43 36.53
N LEU A 24 -18.20 4.75 35.94
CA LEU A 24 -18.38 4.71 34.49
C LEU A 24 -17.68 5.87 33.81
N GLU A 25 -17.77 7.09 34.34
CA GLU A 25 -17.18 8.26 33.70
C GLU A 25 -15.65 8.12 33.68
N SER A 26 -15.03 7.86 34.83
CA SER A 26 -13.58 7.66 34.90
C SER A 26 -13.13 6.40 34.14
N GLY A 27 -13.89 5.31 34.20
CA GLY A 27 -13.55 4.03 33.56
C GLY A 27 -13.70 4.05 32.04
N LEU A 28 -14.78 4.62 31.50
CA LEU A 28 -14.94 4.78 30.06
C LEU A 28 -14.01 5.86 29.52
N GLU A 29 -13.89 7.00 30.19
CA GLU A 29 -13.08 8.10 29.66
C GLU A 29 -11.60 7.68 29.62
N SER A 30 -11.05 7.19 30.73
CA SER A 30 -9.66 6.70 30.73
C SER A 30 -9.47 5.47 29.84
N GLY A 31 -10.41 4.52 29.84
CA GLY A 31 -10.31 3.27 29.08
C GLY A 31 -10.45 3.45 27.57
N LEU A 32 -11.42 4.26 27.10
CA LEU A 32 -11.55 4.56 25.68
C LEU A 32 -10.46 5.52 25.22
N GLU A 33 -10.14 6.57 25.98
CA GLU A 33 -9.14 7.55 25.54
C GLU A 33 -7.76 6.89 25.45
N SER A 34 -7.30 6.23 26.52
CA SER A 34 -6.00 5.55 26.45
C SER A 34 -6.01 4.39 25.46
N GLY A 35 -7.07 3.59 25.39
CA GLY A 35 -7.14 2.42 24.52
C GLY A 35 -7.25 2.75 23.03
N LEU A 36 -8.11 3.72 22.66
CA LEU A 36 -8.22 4.16 21.26
C LEU A 36 -7.04 5.03 20.84
N GLU A 37 -6.58 5.95 21.68
CA GLU A 37 -5.47 6.83 21.30
C GLU A 37 -4.19 6.01 21.13
N SER A 38 -3.81 5.21 22.13
CA SER A 38 -2.62 4.36 22.00
C SER A 38 -2.79 3.31 20.90
N GLY A 39 -3.94 2.63 20.81
CA GLY A 39 -4.17 1.55 19.85
C GLY A 39 -4.25 2.03 18.39
N LEU A 40 -4.92 3.16 18.12
CA LEU A 40 -4.96 3.72 16.77
C LEU A 40 -3.64 4.41 16.43
N GLU A 41 -3.02 5.14 17.35
CA GLU A 41 -1.76 5.82 17.07
C GLU A 41 -0.65 4.81 16.81
N SER A 42 -0.42 3.87 17.74
CA SER A 42 0.60 2.85 17.54
C SER A 42 0.26 1.93 16.36
N GLY A 43 -1.01 1.55 16.20
CA GLY A 43 -1.42 0.61 15.16
C GLY A 43 -1.37 1.20 13.74
N LEU A 44 -1.81 2.44 13.56
CA LEU A 44 -1.73 3.11 12.26
C LEU A 44 -0.31 3.58 11.95
N GLU A 45 0.40 4.18 12.91
CA GLU A 45 1.75 4.70 12.68
C GLU A 45 2.71 3.55 12.38
N SER A 46 2.81 2.56 13.28
CA SER A 46 3.68 1.40 13.02
C SER A 46 3.21 0.57 11.83
N GLY A 47 1.91 0.37 11.64
CA GLY A 47 1.38 -0.47 10.56
C GLY A 47 1.51 0.16 9.17
N LEU A 48 1.26 1.46 9.03
CA LEU A 48 1.43 2.16 7.76
C LEU A 48 2.89 2.45 7.48
N GLU A 49 3.66 2.95 8.45
CA GLU A 49 5.07 3.29 8.26
C GLU A 49 5.86 2.03 7.92
N SER A 50 5.80 0.99 8.77
CA SER A 50 6.52 -0.26 8.46
C SER A 50 5.95 -0.97 7.24
N GLY A 51 4.63 -0.98 7.04
CA GLY A 51 4.00 -1.71 5.93
C GLY A 51 4.24 -1.05 4.57
N LEU A 52 4.20 0.28 4.48
CA LEU A 52 4.50 1.00 3.25
C LEU A 52 5.99 1.09 3.00
N GLU A 53 6.79 1.43 4.01
CA GLU A 53 8.25 1.57 3.84
C GLU A 53 8.86 0.22 3.48
N SER A 54 8.65 -0.82 4.29
CA SER A 54 9.21 -2.15 3.96
C SER A 54 8.58 -2.74 2.71
N GLY A 55 7.27 -2.56 2.48
CA GLY A 55 6.57 -3.15 1.33
C GLY A 55 6.94 -2.49 0.00
N LEU A 56 7.07 -1.15 -0.04
CA LEU A 56 7.50 -0.43 -1.24
C LEU A 56 9.00 -0.55 -1.45
N GLU A 57 9.81 -0.36 -0.41
CA GLU A 57 11.27 -0.40 -0.55
C GLU A 57 11.71 -1.81 -0.95
N SER A 58 11.35 -2.85 -0.17
CA SER A 58 11.73 -4.22 -0.54
C SER A 58 11.06 -4.69 -1.84
N GLY A 59 9.80 -4.32 -2.09
CA GLY A 59 9.07 -4.76 -3.27
C GLY A 59 9.55 -4.13 -4.57
N LEU A 60 9.85 -2.82 -4.56
CA LEU A 60 10.40 -2.12 -5.72
C LEU A 60 11.88 -2.44 -5.89
N GLU A 61 12.69 -2.38 -4.84
CA GLU A 61 14.13 -2.61 -4.93
C GLU A 61 14.39 -4.05 -5.38
N SER A 62 13.87 -5.06 -4.66
CA SER A 62 14.10 -6.45 -5.07
C SER A 62 13.41 -6.79 -6.39
N GLY A 63 12.21 -6.26 -6.66
CA GLY A 63 11.45 -6.58 -7.87
C GLY A 63 12.04 -5.95 -9.14
N LEU A 64 12.47 -4.69 -9.08
CA LEU A 64 13.12 -4.02 -10.20
C LEU A 64 14.55 -4.48 -10.36
N GLU A 65 15.35 -4.54 -9.28
CA GLU A 65 16.76 -4.92 -9.38
C GLU A 65 16.90 -6.36 -9.86
N SER A 66 16.25 -7.33 -9.20
CA SER A 66 16.35 -8.72 -9.65
C SER A 66 15.66 -8.96 -11.00
N GLY A 67 14.55 -8.28 -11.29
CA GLY A 67 13.80 -8.44 -12.53
C GLY A 67 14.51 -7.85 -13.74
N LEU A 68 15.12 -6.67 -13.59
CA LEU A 68 15.91 -6.04 -14.65
C LEU A 68 17.26 -6.71 -14.79
N GLU A 69 18.00 -6.95 -13.70
CA GLU A 69 19.33 -7.55 -13.76
C GLU A 69 19.26 -8.97 -14.33
N SER A 70 18.44 -9.85 -13.76
CA SER A 70 18.32 -11.22 -14.30
C SER A 70 17.69 -11.25 -15.69
N GLY A 71 16.71 -10.38 -15.97
CA GLY A 71 16.01 -10.35 -17.26
C GLY A 71 16.86 -9.79 -18.40
N LEU A 72 17.62 -8.72 -18.15
CA LEU A 72 18.55 -8.15 -19.13
C LEU A 72 19.80 -9.00 -19.26
N GLU A 73 20.44 -9.39 -18.16
CA GLU A 73 21.69 -10.15 -18.21
C GLU A 73 21.46 -11.51 -18.88
N SER A 74 20.50 -12.32 -18.39
CA SER A 74 20.24 -13.61 -19.02
C SER A 74 19.68 -13.48 -20.45
N GLY A 75 18.85 -12.47 -20.71
CA GLY A 75 18.25 -12.26 -22.03
C GLY A 75 19.24 -11.76 -23.08
N LEU A 76 20.11 -10.82 -22.73
CA LEU A 76 21.17 -10.32 -23.61
C LEU A 76 22.30 -11.31 -23.74
N GLU A 77 22.81 -11.88 -22.64
CA GLU A 77 23.94 -12.79 -22.68
C GLU A 77 23.57 -14.06 -23.44
N SER A 78 22.48 -14.76 -23.06
CA SER A 78 22.09 -15.97 -23.79
C SER A 78 21.64 -15.67 -25.23
N GLY A 79 20.96 -14.55 -25.47
CA GLY A 79 20.47 -14.18 -26.79
C GLY A 79 21.57 -13.74 -27.76
N LEU A 80 22.53 -12.95 -27.29
CA LEU A 80 23.68 -12.52 -28.09
C LEU A 80 24.70 -13.63 -28.23
N GLU A 81 25.08 -14.31 -27.15
CA GLU A 81 26.12 -15.34 -27.20
C GLU A 81 25.65 -16.52 -28.06
N SER A 82 24.48 -17.11 -27.79
CA SER A 82 24.00 -18.21 -28.62
C SER A 82 23.69 -17.78 -30.05
N GLY A 83 23.13 -16.58 -30.26
CA GLY A 83 22.76 -16.08 -31.57
C GLY A 83 23.95 -15.69 -32.45
N LEU A 84 24.96 -15.02 -31.87
CA LEU A 84 26.19 -14.68 -32.59
C LEU A 84 27.10 -15.87 -32.75
N GLU A 85 27.34 -16.68 -31.72
CA GLU A 85 28.27 -17.81 -31.78
C GLU A 85 27.75 -18.86 -32.76
N SER A 86 26.51 -19.33 -32.59
CA SER A 86 25.96 -20.32 -33.53
C SER A 86 25.79 -19.76 -34.94
N GLY A 87 25.38 -18.50 -35.09
CA GLY A 87 25.17 -17.86 -36.38
C GLY A 87 26.46 -17.56 -37.15
N LEU A 88 27.50 -17.07 -36.46
CA LEU A 88 28.81 -16.83 -37.08
C LEU A 88 29.56 -18.13 -37.30
N GLU A 89 29.59 -19.05 -36.35
CA GLU A 89 30.36 -20.29 -36.49
C GLU A 89 29.79 -21.15 -37.60
N SER A 90 28.47 -21.40 -37.60
CA SER A 90 27.84 -22.15 -38.70
C SER A 90 27.94 -21.43 -40.04
N GLY A 91 27.75 -20.11 -40.08
CA GLY A 91 27.85 -19.33 -41.32
C GLY A 91 29.26 -19.28 -41.90
N LEU A 92 30.28 -19.14 -41.05
CA LEU A 92 31.68 -19.04 -41.45
C LEU A 92 32.25 -20.42 -41.82
N GLU A 93 31.92 -21.47 -41.06
CA GLU A 93 32.33 -22.85 -41.35
C GLU A 93 31.70 -23.36 -42.65
N SER A 94 30.40 -23.16 -42.85
CA SER A 94 29.71 -23.46 -44.12
C SER A 94 30.32 -22.71 -45.30
N GLY A 95 30.70 -21.45 -45.10
CA GLY A 95 31.27 -20.58 -46.12
C GLY A 95 32.70 -20.93 -46.50
N LEU A 96 33.55 -21.30 -45.53
CA LEU A 96 34.94 -21.69 -45.75
C LEU A 96 35.08 -23.13 -46.26
N GLU A 97 34.27 -24.06 -45.76
CA GLU A 97 34.28 -25.46 -46.21
C GLU A 97 33.67 -25.60 -47.63
N SER A 98 32.91 -24.60 -48.08
CA SER A 98 32.41 -24.48 -49.46
C SER A 98 33.26 -23.58 -50.37
N GLY A 99 34.39 -23.04 -49.87
CA GLY A 99 35.41 -22.34 -50.66
C GLY A 99 36.22 -23.28 -51.57
N PRO A 100 36.91 -22.80 -52.61
CA PRO A 100 36.88 -23.41 -53.94
C PRO A 100 37.79 -24.63 -54.06
N GLU A 101 37.26 -25.83 -53.78
CA GLU A 101 37.89 -27.08 -54.22
C GLU A 101 37.01 -27.99 -55.07
N TYR A 102 35.79 -27.57 -55.47
CA TYR A 102 35.00 -28.33 -56.46
C TYR A 102 34.28 -27.42 -57.46
N LEU A 103 35.00 -27.09 -58.53
CA LEU A 103 34.49 -26.54 -59.78
C LEU A 103 33.88 -27.66 -60.67
N PHE A 104 33.17 -28.63 -60.07
CA PHE A 104 32.62 -29.76 -60.83
C PHE A 104 31.23 -30.17 -60.33
N LEU A 105 30.25 -29.58 -61.01
CA LEU A 105 28.96 -30.13 -61.43
C LEU A 105 28.29 -31.14 -60.50
N ASP A 106 27.24 -30.69 -59.80
CA ASP A 106 26.07 -31.53 -59.62
C ASP A 106 24.81 -30.77 -60.04
N TYR A 107 24.19 -31.31 -61.09
CA TYR A 107 23.14 -30.68 -61.88
C TYR A 107 21.82 -31.35 -61.54
N ASP A 108 21.38 -31.30 -60.28
CA ASP A 108 20.09 -31.94 -59.92
C ASP A 108 19.24 -31.24 -58.85
N ASN A 109 19.47 -29.94 -58.55
CA ASN A 109 18.43 -29.19 -57.83
C ASN A 109 18.40 -27.66 -57.99
N GLY A 110 19.00 -27.10 -59.05
CA GLY A 110 18.69 -25.74 -59.53
C GLY A 110 19.00 -24.53 -58.62
N LYS A 111 19.44 -24.71 -57.37
CA LYS A 111 19.92 -23.63 -56.50
C LYS A 111 21.35 -23.92 -56.05
N SER A 112 22.25 -22.96 -56.30
CA SER A 112 23.62 -22.99 -55.79
C SER A 112 23.60 -23.08 -54.26
N ARG A 113 24.58 -23.73 -53.63
CA ARG A 113 24.72 -23.75 -52.15
C ARG A 113 24.67 -22.34 -51.55
N LEU A 114 25.29 -21.37 -52.22
CA LEU A 114 25.21 -19.95 -51.88
C LEU A 114 23.78 -19.42 -51.80
N GLN A 115 22.89 -19.92 -52.65
CA GLN A 115 21.50 -19.51 -52.71
C GLN A 115 20.68 -20.10 -51.55
N LYS A 116 21.02 -21.31 -51.07
CA LYS A 116 20.42 -21.89 -49.86
C LYS A 116 20.90 -21.18 -48.61
N THR A 117 22.20 -20.95 -48.48
CA THR A 117 22.77 -20.18 -47.36
C THR A 117 22.19 -18.76 -47.32
N GLN A 118 21.99 -18.13 -48.48
CA GLN A 118 21.33 -16.82 -48.54
C GLN A 118 19.88 -16.87 -48.03
N GLU A 119 19.11 -17.91 -48.37
CA GLU A 119 17.73 -18.09 -47.89
C GLU A 119 17.68 -18.32 -46.36
N GLU A 120 18.61 -19.10 -45.80
CA GLU A 120 18.71 -19.31 -44.35
C GLU A 120 19.08 -18.02 -43.60
N VAL A 121 20.03 -17.25 -44.14
CA VAL A 121 20.40 -15.93 -43.58
C VAL A 121 19.23 -14.95 -43.66
N ASP A 122 18.47 -14.97 -44.75
CA ASP A 122 17.28 -14.14 -44.89
C ASP A 122 16.19 -14.54 -43.89
N GLU A 123 16.05 -15.83 -43.57
CA GLU A 123 15.11 -16.33 -42.55
C GLU A 123 15.52 -15.91 -41.13
N VAL A 124 16.80 -16.07 -40.76
CA VAL A 124 17.32 -15.59 -39.46
C VAL A 124 17.16 -14.08 -39.33
N LYS A 125 17.36 -13.33 -40.42
CA LYS A 125 17.16 -11.88 -40.43
C LYS A 125 15.70 -11.51 -40.12
N VAL A 126 14.73 -12.27 -40.62
CA VAL A 126 13.31 -12.06 -40.29
C VAL A 126 13.07 -12.31 -38.80
N ILE A 127 13.64 -13.37 -38.23
CA ILE A 127 13.51 -13.68 -36.79
C ILE A 127 14.14 -12.58 -35.94
N MET A 128 15.33 -12.12 -36.30
CA MET A 128 16.02 -11.02 -35.62
C MET A 128 15.23 -9.72 -35.69
N LEU A 129 14.64 -9.39 -36.85
CA LEU A 129 13.78 -8.21 -36.99
C LEU A 129 12.54 -8.31 -36.09
N ASP A 130 11.92 -9.49 -36.02
CA ASP A 130 10.78 -9.72 -35.13
C ASP A 130 11.16 -9.62 -33.65
N ASN A 131 12.34 -10.13 -33.27
CA ASN A 131 12.89 -9.99 -31.92
C ASN A 131 13.19 -8.53 -31.57
N LEU A 132 13.71 -7.75 -32.53
CA LEU A 132 13.98 -6.33 -32.36
C LEU A 132 12.68 -5.54 -32.15
N ASN A 133 11.63 -5.84 -32.92
CA ASN A 133 10.30 -5.27 -32.72
C ASN A 133 9.70 -5.64 -31.36
N LYS A 134 9.85 -6.91 -30.93
CA LYS A 134 9.41 -7.36 -29.60
C LYS A 134 10.18 -6.68 -28.47
N ALA A 135 11.47 -6.41 -28.65
CA ALA A 135 12.29 -5.68 -27.69
C ALA A 135 11.82 -4.21 -27.59
N ASP A 136 11.50 -3.58 -28.72
CA ASP A 136 10.96 -2.22 -28.76
C ASP A 136 9.58 -2.12 -28.08
N GLU A 137 8.68 -3.07 -28.34
CA GLU A 137 7.40 -3.15 -27.63
C GLU A 137 7.55 -3.34 -26.11
N ARG A 138 8.55 -4.12 -25.68
CA ARG A 138 8.85 -4.29 -24.25
C ARG A 138 9.38 -3.00 -23.64
N ALA A 139 10.24 -2.26 -24.34
CA ALA A 139 10.72 -0.95 -23.90
C ALA A 139 9.55 0.04 -23.71
N GLY A 140 8.59 0.06 -24.63
CA GLY A 140 7.35 0.84 -24.49
C GLY A 140 6.53 0.45 -23.25
N LYS A 141 6.34 -0.85 -23.00
CA LYS A 141 5.61 -1.35 -21.82
C LYS A 141 6.33 -1.04 -20.49
N LEU A 142 7.66 -1.04 -20.49
CA LEU A 142 8.46 -0.63 -19.33
C LEU A 142 8.28 0.85 -19.01
N SER A 143 8.27 1.71 -20.04
CA SER A 143 7.98 3.15 -19.88
C SER A 143 6.58 3.39 -19.29
N ASP A 144 5.56 2.66 -19.75
CA ASP A 144 4.21 2.75 -19.18
C ASP A 144 4.16 2.29 -17.71
N LEU A 145 4.96 1.28 -17.34
CA LEU A 145 5.02 0.77 -15.98
C LEU A 145 5.72 1.75 -15.04
N GLU A 146 6.79 2.39 -15.50
CA GLU A 146 7.50 3.44 -14.78
C GLU A 146 6.57 4.63 -14.49
N GLU A 147 5.82 5.11 -15.50
CA GLU A 147 4.84 6.18 -15.30
C GLU A 147 3.75 5.80 -14.28
N ARG A 148 3.29 4.54 -14.31
CA ARG A 148 2.33 4.04 -13.32
C ARG A 148 2.91 3.96 -11.91
N ALA A 149 4.18 3.56 -11.77
CA ALA A 149 4.87 3.52 -10.49
C ALA A 149 4.99 4.93 -9.88
N ASP A 150 5.41 5.91 -10.68
CA ASP A 150 5.48 7.32 -10.28
C ASP A 150 4.11 7.87 -9.88
N MET A 151 3.07 7.57 -10.66
CA MET A 151 1.71 7.96 -10.33
C MET A 151 1.24 7.34 -9.01
N MET A 152 1.59 6.07 -8.76
CA MET A 152 1.24 5.38 -7.51
C MET A 152 1.96 5.99 -6.31
N LEU A 153 3.25 6.35 -6.45
CA LEU A 153 4.04 7.03 -5.44
C LEU A 153 3.50 8.44 -5.13
N LEU A 154 3.05 9.17 -6.15
CA LEU A 154 2.39 10.46 -5.95
C LEU A 154 1.04 10.31 -5.24
N LYS A 155 0.24 9.30 -5.62
CA LYS A 155 -1.05 9.00 -4.98
C LYS A 155 -0.89 8.55 -3.54
N SER A 156 0.13 7.74 -3.22
CA SER A 156 0.39 7.29 -1.84
C SER A 156 0.75 8.48 -0.94
N LYS A 157 1.63 9.39 -1.39
CA LYS A 157 1.97 10.63 -0.66
C LYS A 157 0.76 11.55 -0.46
N ALA A 158 -0.11 11.67 -1.46
CA ALA A 158 -1.35 12.45 -1.33
C ALA A 158 -2.35 11.80 -0.36
N PHE A 159 -2.45 10.47 -0.39
CA PHE A 159 -3.27 9.69 0.52
C PHE A 159 -2.77 9.81 1.97
N GLU A 160 -1.47 9.68 2.20
CA GLU A 160 -0.82 9.87 3.51
C GLU A 160 -1.19 11.23 4.13
N LYS A 161 -0.99 12.32 3.38
CA LYS A 161 -1.37 13.68 3.84
C LYS A 161 -2.87 13.81 4.13
N THR A 162 -3.71 13.16 3.34
CA THR A 162 -5.17 13.20 3.54
C THR A 162 -5.54 12.43 4.80
N THR A 163 -4.94 11.27 5.04
CA THR A 163 -5.17 10.44 6.22
C THR A 163 -4.77 11.16 7.51
N VAL A 164 -3.60 11.82 7.53
CA VAL A 164 -3.17 12.65 8.67
C VAL A 164 -4.15 13.78 8.94
N LYS A 165 -4.61 14.49 7.89
CA LYS A 165 -5.63 15.55 8.03
C LYS A 165 -6.95 15.01 8.57
N VAL A 166 -7.39 13.86 8.11
CA VAL A 166 -8.63 13.21 8.60
C VAL A 166 -8.49 12.80 10.06
N LYS A 167 -7.33 12.27 10.48
CA LYS A 167 -7.01 11.96 11.89
C LYS A 167 -7.15 13.22 12.75
N GLN A 168 -6.45 14.30 12.38
CA GLN A 168 -6.50 15.57 13.11
C GLN A 168 -7.91 16.18 13.15
N GLN A 169 -8.63 16.14 12.02
CA GLN A 169 -10.00 16.65 11.94
C GLN A 169 -10.94 15.87 12.87
N LYS A 170 -10.85 14.53 12.90
CA LYS A 170 -11.63 13.70 13.81
C LYS A 170 -11.28 13.97 15.27
N GLN A 171 -9.99 14.07 15.61
CA GLN A 171 -9.55 14.42 16.98
C GLN A 171 -10.13 15.76 17.43
N TRP A 172 -10.08 16.78 16.57
CA TRP A 172 -10.69 18.08 16.84
C TRP A 172 -12.21 18.01 17.02
N GLN A 173 -12.92 17.23 16.20
CA GLN A 173 -14.36 17.05 16.36
C GLN A 173 -14.69 16.33 17.67
N ASN A 174 -13.91 15.32 18.04
CA ASN A 174 -14.08 14.61 19.30
C ASN A 174 -13.90 15.55 20.50
N ASN A 175 -12.82 16.33 20.52
CA ASN A 175 -12.54 17.29 21.59
C ASN A 175 -13.61 18.38 21.67
N LYS A 176 -14.12 18.86 20.53
CA LYS A 176 -15.26 19.79 20.51
C LYS A 176 -16.52 19.18 21.12
N MET A 177 -16.84 17.93 20.78
CA MET A 177 -17.99 17.24 21.35
C MET A 177 -17.83 17.05 22.87
N LYS A 178 -16.63 16.66 23.35
CA LYS A 178 -16.34 16.54 24.79
C LYS A 178 -16.66 17.85 25.55
N ILE A 179 -16.18 18.99 25.03
CA ILE A 179 -16.44 20.30 25.65
C ILE A 179 -17.95 20.61 25.69
N ILE A 180 -18.67 20.29 24.61
CA ILE A 180 -20.13 20.49 24.55
C ILE A 180 -20.83 19.63 25.62
N PHE A 181 -20.45 18.36 25.77
CA PHE A 181 -21.04 17.48 26.78
C PHE A 181 -20.80 17.98 28.21
N ILE A 182 -19.57 18.42 28.54
CA ILE A 182 -19.25 19.01 29.84
C ILE A 182 -20.12 20.24 30.10
N GLY A 183 -20.26 21.13 29.11
CA GLY A 183 -21.08 22.34 29.24
C GLY A 183 -22.57 22.03 29.47
N VAL A 184 -23.12 21.04 28.77
CA VAL A 184 -24.50 20.57 28.97
C VAL A 184 -24.68 19.99 30.37
N GLY A 185 -23.73 19.18 30.85
CA GLY A 185 -23.75 18.61 32.20
C GLY A 185 -23.81 19.68 33.28
N ILE A 186 -22.97 20.71 33.19
CA ILE A 186 -22.96 21.85 34.14
C ILE A 186 -24.31 22.58 34.13
N ALA A 187 -24.89 22.83 32.95
CA ALA A 187 -26.17 23.52 32.83
C ALA A 187 -27.32 22.71 33.47
N VAL A 188 -27.36 21.40 33.23
CA VAL A 188 -28.34 20.49 33.84
C VAL A 188 -28.18 20.47 35.37
N GLY A 189 -26.94 20.34 35.86
CA GLY A 189 -26.65 20.39 37.30
C GLY A 189 -27.12 21.68 37.97
N ALA A 190 -26.89 22.84 37.34
CA ALA A 190 -27.36 24.13 37.86
C ALA A 190 -28.89 24.21 37.96
N VAL A 191 -29.62 23.66 36.98
CA VAL A 191 -31.09 23.60 37.01
C VAL A 191 -31.56 22.71 38.17
N ILE A 192 -30.96 21.53 38.35
CA ILE A 192 -31.29 20.62 39.44
C ILE A 192 -31.07 21.28 40.81
N ILE A 193 -29.91 21.90 41.01
CA ILE A 193 -29.59 22.64 42.25
C ILE A 193 -30.61 23.75 42.48
N GLY A 194 -30.97 24.51 41.45
CA GLY A 194 -31.99 25.55 41.54
C GLY A 194 -33.36 25.02 41.99
N LEU A 195 -33.78 23.88 41.45
CA LEU A 195 -35.05 23.22 41.84
C LEU A 195 -35.00 22.71 43.29
N ILE A 196 -33.88 22.15 43.73
CA ILE A 196 -33.70 21.71 45.12
C ILE A 196 -33.81 22.89 46.08
N VAL A 197 -33.08 23.98 45.80
CA VAL A 197 -33.13 25.20 46.63
C VAL A 197 -34.55 25.76 46.67
N TYR A 198 -35.23 25.83 45.53
CA TYR A 198 -36.62 26.28 45.46
C TYR A 198 -37.54 25.43 46.34
N ALA A 199 -37.46 24.10 46.26
CA ALA A 199 -38.26 23.18 47.08
C ALA A 199 -37.99 23.33 48.59
N ILE A 200 -36.72 23.53 48.98
CA ILE A 200 -36.35 23.78 50.39
C ILE A 200 -36.95 25.09 50.88
N VAL A 201 -36.89 26.17 50.08
CA VAL A 201 -37.45 27.46 50.47
C VAL A 201 -38.97 27.40 50.57
N GLU A 202 -39.64 26.74 49.62
CA GLU A 202 -41.10 26.59 49.63
C GLU A 202 -41.58 25.76 50.82
N SER A 203 -40.88 24.67 51.17
CA SER A 203 -41.18 23.87 52.36
C SER A 203 -40.89 24.59 53.68
N ALA A 204 -40.03 25.61 53.69
CA ALA A 204 -39.79 26.44 54.88
C ALA A 204 -40.84 27.56 55.08
N GLN A 205 -41.61 27.88 54.04
CA GLN A 205 -42.67 28.92 54.10
C GLN A 205 -44.07 28.35 54.40
N ASN A 206 -44.28 27.04 54.18
CA ASN A 206 -45.53 26.32 54.50
C ASN A 206 -45.43 25.59 55.84
#